data_AF-A0A0D3A072-F1
#
_entry.id   AF-A0A0D3A072-F1
#
_cell.length_a   1.000
_cell.length_b   1.000
_cell.length_c   1.000
_cell.angle_alpha   90.00
_cell.angle_beta   90.00
_cell.angle_gamma   90.00
#
_symmetry.space_group_name_H-M   'P 1'
#
loop_
_entity.id
_entity.type
_entity.pdbx_description
1 polymer ?
#
loop_
_entity_poly.entity_id
_entity_poly.type
_entity_poly.pdbx_seq_one_letter_code
_entity_poly.pdbx_strand_id
1 'polypeptide(L)' 'MMGYSDSGKDAGRLSAAWELYKAQEELVKVTKQYGVKLTMFHGRGGMVGRGGGPTHLAILSQP' A
#
# COMPACT_ATOMS: atom_id res chain seq x y z
N MET A 1 3.52 -8.24 1.55
CA MET A 1 2.71 -8.12 0.32
C MET A 1 1.38 -7.50 0.69
N MET A 2 0.85 -6.58 -0.12
CA MET A 2 -0.44 -5.91 0.12
C MET A 2 -1.45 -6.27 -0.97
N GLY A 3 -2.64 -6.71 -0.58
CA GLY A 3 -3.70 -7.15 -1.50
C GLY A 3 -4.87 -6.17 -1.62
N TYR A 4 -4.75 -5.15 -2.48
CA TYR A 4 -5.79 -4.12 -2.62
C TYR A 4 -7.16 -4.66 -3.06
N SER A 5 -7.18 -5.61 -4.01
CA SER A 5 -8.44 -6.22 -4.47
C SER A 5 -9.08 -7.09 -3.39
N ASP A 6 -8.30 -7.83 -2.62
CA ASP A 6 -8.85 -8.77 -1.63
C ASP A 6 -9.35 -8.00 -0.41
N SER A 7 -8.59 -7.04 0.11
CA SER A 7 -9.07 -6.13 1.17
C SER A 7 -10.28 -5.31 0.72
N GLY A 8 -10.32 -4.89 -0.56
CA GLY A 8 -11.46 -4.15 -1.10
C GLY A 8 -12.73 -4.99 -1.25
N LYS A 9 -12.62 -6.31 -1.46
CA LYS A 9 -13.76 -7.25 -1.45
C LYS A 9 -14.30 -7.46 -0.05
N ASP A 10 -13.44 -7.46 0.95
CA ASP A 10 -13.79 -7.73 2.34
C ASP A 10 -14.46 -6.52 3.02
N ALA A 11 -13.82 -5.36 2.99
CA ALA A 11 -14.23 -4.19 3.77
C ALA A 11 -14.67 -2.98 2.92
N GLY A 12 -14.78 -3.15 1.60
CA GLY A 12 -15.03 -2.06 0.67
C GLY A 12 -13.78 -1.24 0.35
N ARG A 13 -13.83 -0.54 -0.79
CA ARG A 13 -12.64 0.07 -1.41
C ARG A 13 -12.01 1.19 -0.57
N LEU A 14 -12.83 2.02 0.05
CA LEU A 14 -12.36 3.16 0.84
C LEU A 14 -11.68 2.70 2.13
N SER A 15 -12.36 1.86 2.90
CA SER A 15 -11.83 1.28 4.15
C SER A 15 -10.53 0.54 3.90
N ALA A 16 -10.50 -0.31 2.86
CA ALA A 16 -9.29 -1.04 2.47
C ALA A 16 -8.12 -0.12 2.13
N ALA A 17 -8.36 0.95 1.36
CA ALA A 17 -7.30 1.89 0.99
C ALA A 17 -6.75 2.63 2.22
N TRP A 18 -7.63 3.07 3.13
CA TRP A 18 -7.23 3.78 4.34
C TRP A 18 -6.48 2.89 5.33
N GLU A 19 -6.97 1.67 5.57
CA GLU A 19 -6.28 0.73 6.45
C GLU A 19 -4.92 0.29 5.89
N LEU A 20 -4.83 0.08 4.56
CA LEU A 20 -3.54 -0.21 3.92
C LEU A 20 -2.56 0.96 4.02
N TYR A 21 -3.04 2.21 3.99
CA TYR A 21 -2.18 3.37 4.20
C TYR A 21 -1.60 3.39 5.62
N LYS A 22 -2.46 3.27 6.65
CA LYS A 22 -2.02 3.23 8.06
C LYS A 22 -1.09 2.05 8.34
N ALA A 23 -1.40 0.87 7.80
CA ALA A 23 -0.58 -0.32 7.98
C ALA A 23 0.85 -0.12 7.43
N GLN A 24 0.98 0.58 6.30
CA GLN A 24 2.29 0.91 5.73
C GLN A 24 3.08 1.86 6.63
N GLU A 25 2.46 2.91 7.17
CA GLU A 25 3.10 3.83 8.12
C GLU A 25 3.62 3.09 9.36
N GLU A 26 2.80 2.22 9.96
CA GLU A 26 3.20 1.46 11.15
C GLU A 26 4.33 0.45 10.83
N LEU A 27 4.29 -0.21 9.68
CA LEU A 27 5.36 -1.10 9.25
C LEU A 27 6.69 -0.34 9.04
N VAL A 28 6.65 0.86 8.47
CA VAL A 28 7.84 1.70 8.31
C VAL A 28 8.41 2.08 9.68
N LYS A 29 7.56 2.49 10.63
CA LYS A 29 7.99 2.81 12.01
C LYS A 29 8.66 1.63 12.69
N VAL A 30 8.02 0.46 12.67
CA VAL A 30 8.54 -0.76 13.30
C VAL A 30 9.85 -1.20 12.64
N THR A 31 9.90 -1.29 11.32
CA THR A 31 11.13 -1.73 10.63
C THR A 31 12.30 -0.76 10.84
N LYS A 32 12.04 0.55 10.89
CA LYS A 32 13.04 1.55 11.26
C LYS A 32 13.57 1.35 12.69
N GLN A 33 12.70 1.04 13.65
CA GLN A 33 13.09 0.76 15.04
C GLN A 33 14.06 -0.42 15.15
N TYR A 34 13.87 -1.45 14.34
CA TYR A 34 14.71 -2.66 14.36
C TYR A 34 15.83 -2.65 13.31
N GLY A 35 16.03 -1.55 12.57
CA GLY A 35 17.06 -1.45 11.54
C GLY A 35 16.87 -2.40 10.35
N VAL A 36 15.62 -2.81 10.08
CA VAL A 36 15.28 -3.73 8.99
C VAL A 36 14.92 -2.94 7.73
N LYS A 37 15.51 -3.32 6.58
CA LYS A 37 15.11 -2.76 5.28
C LYS A 37 13.80 -3.37 4.82
N LEU A 38 12.71 -2.60 4.92
CA LEU A 38 11.40 -3.00 4.42
C LEU A 38 11.31 -2.89 2.89
N THR A 39 10.70 -3.88 2.24
CA THR A 39 10.30 -3.81 0.83
C THR A 39 8.83 -4.18 0.72
N MET A 40 8.01 -3.28 0.20
CA MET A 40 6.58 -3.50 0.03
C MET A 40 6.28 -4.06 -1.37
N PHE A 41 5.65 -5.23 -1.40
CA PHE A 41 5.16 -5.82 -2.64
C PHE A 41 3.68 -5.47 -2.84
N HIS A 42 3.40 -4.62 -3.83
CA HIS A 42 2.07 -4.13 -4.17
C HIS A 42 1.35 -5.13 -5.08
N GLY A 43 0.29 -5.76 -4.57
CA GLY A 43 -0.55 -6.69 -5.32
C GLY A 43 -1.48 -6.00 -6.32
N ARG A 44 -2.29 -6.81 -7.03
CA ARG A 44 -3.21 -6.27 -8.05
C ARG A 44 -4.27 -5.34 -7.46
N GLY A 45 -4.81 -4.52 -8.34
CA GLY A 45 -5.98 -3.71 -8.06
C GLY A 45 -5.70 -2.43 -7.28
N GLY A 46 -4.45 -2.13 -6.91
CA GLY A 46 -4.05 -0.82 -6.37
C GLY A 46 -3.90 0.24 -7.45
N MET A 47 -3.84 1.52 -7.05
CA MET A 47 -3.56 2.63 -7.98
C MET A 47 -2.18 2.52 -8.63
N VAL A 48 -1.21 1.93 -7.91
CA VAL A 48 0.16 1.64 -8.38
C VAL A 48 0.17 0.69 -9.58
N GLY A 49 -0.84 -0.17 -9.73
CA GLY A 49 -0.92 -1.14 -10.82
C GLY A 49 -1.56 -0.65 -12.12
N ARG A 50 -1.88 0.66 -12.25
CA ARG A 50 -2.65 1.18 -13.40
C ARG A 50 -1.81 1.37 -14.69
N GLY A 51 -0.49 1.33 -14.60
CA GLY A 51 0.41 1.68 -15.71
C GLY A 51 0.37 3.17 -16.06
N GLY A 52 1.28 3.61 -16.94
CA GLY A 52 1.33 4.97 -17.48
C GLY A 52 1.45 6.09 -16.42
N GLY A 53 0.99 7.29 -16.78
CA GLY A 53 1.06 8.50 -15.94
C GLY A 53 0.42 8.39 -14.54
N PRO A 54 -0.78 7.79 -14.36
CA PRO A 54 -1.40 7.64 -13.04
C PRO A 54 -0.57 6.84 -12.03
N THR A 55 0.30 5.95 -12.51
CA THR A 55 1.20 5.17 -11.65
C THR A 55 2.25 6.05 -10.99
N HIS A 56 2.75 7.08 -11.69
CA HIS A 56 3.75 7.99 -11.14
C HIS A 56 3.22 8.69 -9.88
N LEU A 57 2.04 9.30 -9.99
CA LEU A 57 1.39 9.96 -8.85
C LEU A 57 1.05 8.97 -7.74
N ALA A 58 0.62 7.74 -8.09
CA ALA A 58 0.32 6.71 -7.10
C ALA A 58 1.55 6.23 -6.31
N ILE A 59 2.73 6.24 -6.93
CA ILE A 59 4.00 5.93 -6.23
C ILE A 59 4.39 7.09 -5.31
N LEU A 60 4.27 8.33 -5.79
CA LEU A 60 4.57 9.52 -4.99
C LEU A 60 3.62 9.70 -3.80
N SER A 61 2.42 9.13 -3.86
CA SER A 61 1.44 9.19 -2.77
C SER A 61 1.57 8.06 -1.74
N GLN A 62 2.62 7.23 -1.80
CA GLN A 62 2.88 6.25 -0.75
C GLN A 62 3.42 6.96 0.52
N PRO A 63 3.11 6.45 1.72
CA PRO A 63 3.66 6.97 2.98
C PRO A 63 5.17 6.73 3.14
#